data_AF-L0EW49-F1
#
_entry.id   AF-L0EW49-F1
#
_cell.length_a   1.000
_cell.length_b   1.000
_cell.length_c   1.000
_cell.angle_alpha   90.00
_cell.angle_beta   90.00
_cell.angle_gamma   90.00
#
_symmetry.space_group_name_H-M   'P 1'
#
loop_
_entity.id
_entity.type
_entity.pdbx_description
1 polymer ?
#
loop_
_entity_poly.entity_id
_entity_poly.type
_entity_poly.pdbx_seq_one_letter_code
_entity_poly.pdbx_strand_id
1 'polypeptide(L)'
;MMDYNIVCIHKPDRHNAHKHIEYVGVSGGQQFSQSQVISSIEEGKYRFYVDRGGSKTWVEVVISNYGHKAIRTHPDYNLSNNLLSLPECK
;
A
#
# COMPACT_ATOMS: atom_id res chain seq x y z
N MET A 1 -11.62 1.30 -14.88
CA MET A 1 -10.65 1.36 -13.77
C MET A 1 -10.78 0.08 -12.96
N MET A 2 -9.70 -0.63 -12.70
CA MET A 2 -9.70 -1.92 -11.99
C MET A 2 -9.17 -1.74 -10.57
N ASP A 3 -9.77 -2.46 -9.63
CA ASP A 3 -9.45 -2.36 -8.20
C ASP A 3 -8.69 -3.60 -7.74
N TYR A 4 -7.55 -3.40 -7.08
CA TYR A 4 -6.73 -4.48 -6.52
C TYR A 4 -6.77 -4.46 -4.99
N ASN A 5 -7.04 -5.62 -4.38
CA ASN A 5 -6.91 -5.81 -2.93
C ASN A 5 -5.47 -6.19 -2.59
N ILE A 6 -4.78 -5.38 -1.79
CA ILE A 6 -3.43 -5.69 -1.30
C ILE A 6 -3.56 -6.66 -0.11
N VAL A 7 -2.91 -7.81 -0.22
CA VAL A 7 -2.97 -8.91 0.76
C VAL A 7 -1.65 -9.11 1.50
N CYS A 8 -0.54 -8.63 0.96
CA CYS A 8 0.77 -8.66 1.60
C CYS A 8 1.60 -7.44 1.20
N ILE A 9 2.62 -7.14 2.01
CA ILE A 9 3.62 -6.11 1.70
C ILE A 9 5.03 -6.68 1.87
N HIS A 10 6.02 -6.07 1.21
CA HIS A 10 7.42 -6.22 1.59
C HIS A 10 7.98 -4.87 2.00
N LYS A 11 8.57 -4.85 3.19
CA LYS A 11 9.23 -3.66 3.73
C LYS A 11 10.49 -4.13 4.45
N PRO A 12 11.69 -3.83 3.92
CA PRO A 12 12.93 -4.18 4.61
C PRO A 12 12.96 -3.52 5.98
N ASP A 13 13.35 -4.29 7.00
CA ASP A 13 13.36 -3.87 8.40
C ASP A 13 12.03 -3.20 8.80
N ARG A 14 11.03 -4.06 9.02
CA ARG A 14 9.63 -3.65 9.18
C ARG A 14 9.40 -2.68 10.34
N HIS A 15 10.24 -2.74 11.37
CA HIS A 15 10.19 -1.84 12.54
C HIS A 15 10.87 -0.49 12.30
N ASN A 16 11.71 -0.37 11.28
CA ASN A 16 12.42 0.85 10.98
C ASN A 16 11.54 1.86 10.23
N ALA A 17 11.20 2.96 10.89
CA ALA A 17 10.35 4.01 10.33
C ALA A 17 10.92 4.68 9.06
N HIS A 18 12.25 4.61 8.85
CA HIS A 18 12.91 5.21 7.68
C HIS A 18 12.88 4.32 6.43
N LYS A 19 12.54 3.04 6.58
CA LYS A 19 12.45 2.12 5.44
C LYS A 19 11.04 2.17 4.84
N HIS A 20 10.95 2.18 3.52
CA HIS A 20 9.68 2.22 2.81
C HIS A 20 9.24 0.83 2.36
N ILE A 21 7.95 0.68 2.04
CA ILE A 21 7.43 -0.52 1.36
C ILE A 21 8.05 -0.56 -0.04
N GLU A 22 8.66 -1.68 -0.43
CA GLU A 22 9.30 -1.83 -1.75
C GLU A 22 8.35 -2.45 -2.77
N TYR A 23 7.54 -3.42 -2.36
CA TYR A 23 6.51 -4.03 -3.18
C TYR A 23 5.30 -4.48 -2.36
N VAL A 24 4.18 -4.65 -3.05
CA VAL A 24 2.92 -5.13 -2.50
C VAL A 24 2.42 -6.29 -3.33
N GLY A 25 1.80 -7.29 -2.69
CA GLY A 25 1.13 -8.39 -3.37
C GLY A 25 -0.37 -8.19 -3.31
N VAL A 26 -1.04 -8.49 -4.42
CA VAL A 26 -2.50 -8.33 -4.54
C VAL A 26 -3.21 -9.67 -4.61
N SER A 27 -4.51 -9.67 -4.30
CA SER A 27 -5.39 -10.81 -4.51
C SER A 27 -5.31 -11.26 -5.97
N GLY A 28 -4.92 -12.52 -6.21
CA GLY A 28 -4.61 -13.04 -7.55
C GLY A 28 -3.12 -13.32 -7.78
N GLY A 29 -2.26 -13.01 -6.82
CA GLY A 29 -0.84 -13.43 -6.82
C GLY A 29 0.09 -12.51 -7.60
N GLN A 30 -0.43 -11.44 -8.22
CA GLN A 30 0.40 -10.41 -8.83
C GLN A 30 1.10 -9.56 -7.76
N GLN A 31 2.29 -9.08 -8.08
CA GLN A 31 3.06 -8.17 -7.24
C GLN A 31 3.29 -6.86 -8.00
N PHE A 32 3.22 -5.75 -7.28
CA PHE A 32 3.52 -4.41 -7.79
C PHE A 32 4.59 -3.78 -6.91
N SER A 33 5.63 -3.23 -7.53
CA SER A 33 6.57 -2.35 -6.83
C SER A 33 5.85 -1.09 -6.36
N GLN A 34 6.40 -0.44 -5.33
CA GLN A 34 5.86 0.81 -4.81
C GLN A 34 5.73 1.88 -5.90
N SER A 35 6.73 2.00 -6.78
CA SER A 35 6.71 2.94 -7.91
C SER A 35 5.58 2.62 -8.89
N GLN A 36 5.36 1.35 -9.22
CA GLN A 36 4.23 0.95 -10.09
C GLN A 36 2.87 1.27 -9.46
N VAL A 37 2.71 1.06 -8.16
CA VAL A 37 1.49 1.44 -7.44
C VAL A 37 1.27 2.96 -7.52
N ILE A 38 2.31 3.75 -7.23
CA ILE A 38 2.26 5.21 -7.30
C ILE A 38 1.85 5.68 -8.69
N SER A 39 2.57 5.25 -9.73
CA SER A 39 2.26 5.64 -11.12
C SER A 39 0.85 5.22 -11.53
N SER A 40 0.42 4.02 -11.16
CA SER A 40 -0.92 3.52 -11.52
C SER A 40 -2.05 4.30 -10.84
N ILE A 41 -1.84 4.78 -9.61
CA ILE A 41 -2.80 5.63 -8.89
C ILE A 41 -2.82 7.03 -9.52
N GLU A 42 -1.65 7.62 -9.78
CA GLU A 42 -1.53 8.97 -10.36
C GLU A 42 -2.08 9.05 -11.79
N GLU A 43 -1.89 8.00 -12.59
CA GLU A 43 -2.46 7.88 -13.93
C GLU A 43 -3.95 7.52 -13.94
N GLY A 44 -4.54 7.20 -12.78
CA GLY A 44 -5.93 6.71 -12.69
C GLY A 44 -6.14 5.36 -13.37
N LYS A 45 -5.07 4.58 -13.60
CA LYS A 45 -5.12 3.28 -14.25
C LYS A 45 -5.75 2.23 -13.33
N TYR A 46 -5.28 2.19 -12.08
CA TYR A 46 -5.71 1.22 -11.07
C TYR A 46 -5.95 1.92 -9.73
N ARG A 47 -6.83 1.32 -8.92
CA ARG A 47 -6.99 1.68 -7.51
C ARG A 47 -6.58 0.51 -6.64
N PHE A 48 -6.02 0.82 -5.48
CA PHE A 48 -5.59 -0.17 -4.52
C PHE A 48 -6.31 0.04 -3.20
N TYR A 49 -6.69 -1.05 -2.56
CA TYR A 49 -7.30 -1.04 -1.23
C TYR A 49 -6.79 -2.20 -0.40
N VAL A 50 -7.00 -2.10 0.91
CA VAL A 50 -6.81 -3.20 1.86
C VAL A 50 -8.17 -3.59 2.38
N ASP A 51 -8.52 -4.87 2.31
CA ASP A 51 -9.71 -5.42 2.97
C ASP A 51 -9.37 -5.99 4.36
N ARG A 52 -10.05 -5.49 5.39
CA ARG A 52 -9.97 -5.99 6.76
C ARG A 52 -11.37 -6.40 7.23
N GLY A 53 -11.71 -7.68 7.03
CA GLY A 53 -12.98 -8.22 7.51
C GLY A 53 -14.20 -7.52 6.90
N GLY A 54 -14.12 -7.14 5.62
CA GLY A 54 -15.20 -6.46 4.90
C GLY A 54 -15.15 -4.93 4.94
N SER A 55 -14.25 -4.33 5.71
CA SER A 55 -13.94 -2.90 5.63
C SER A 55 -12.81 -2.65 4.63
N LYS A 56 -13.09 -1.84 3.61
CA LYS A 56 -12.12 -1.46 2.58
C LYS A 56 -11.50 -0.10 2.91
N THR A 57 -10.18 -0.10 3.06
CA THR A 57 -9.40 1.14 3.21
C THR A 57 -8.60 1.39 1.93
N TRP A 58 -8.83 2.54 1.30
CA TRP A 58 -8.15 2.90 0.06
C TRP A 58 -6.69 3.33 0.30
N VAL A 59 -5.84 3.02 -0.66
CA VAL A 59 -4.45 3.46 -0.70
C VAL A 59 -4.33 4.78 -1.44
N GLU A 60 -3.59 5.71 -0.85
CA GLU A 60 -3.26 7.01 -1.42
C GLU A 60 -1.75 7.19 -1.53
N VAL A 61 -1.34 8.03 -2.48
CA VAL A 61 0.04 8.49 -2.62
C VAL A 61 0.24 9.68 -1.70
N VAL A 62 1.28 9.64 -0.89
CA VAL A 62 1.71 10.74 -0.04
C VAL A 62 3.09 11.22 -0.42
N ILE A 63 3.30 12.51 -0.27
CA ILE A 63 4.59 13.16 -0.47
C ILE A 63 5.12 13.54 0.91
N SER A 64 6.30 13.04 1.26
CA SER A 64 7.01 13.46 2.47
C SER A 64 7.46 14.92 2.37
N ASN A 65 7.81 15.52 3.50
CA ASN A 65 8.33 16.90 3.55
C ASN A 65 9.60 17.11 2.71
N TYR A 66 10.30 16.03 2.36
CA TYR A 66 11.50 16.04 1.52
C TYR A 66 11.21 15.72 0.04
N GLY A 67 9.93 15.64 -0.36
CA GLY A 67 9.51 15.38 -1.75
C GLY A 67 9.48 13.91 -2.16
N HIS A 68 9.82 12.97 -1.28
CA HIS A 68 9.73 11.53 -1.59
C HIS A 68 8.27 11.08 -1.56
N LYS A 69 7.83 10.42 -2.64
CA LYS A 69 6.52 9.78 -2.72
C LYS A 69 6.53 8.43 -2.02
N ALA A 70 5.48 8.13 -1.28
CA ALA A 70 5.23 6.84 -0.66
C ALA A 70 3.74 6.50 -0.75
N ILE A 71 3.38 5.29 -0.35
CA ILE A 71 1.99 4.84 -0.29
C ILE A 71 1.58 4.69 1.16
N ARG A 72 0.36 5.08 1.49
CA ARG A 72 -0.29 4.76 2.77
C ARG A 72 -1.75 4.45 2.54
N THR A 73 -2.36 3.73 3.46
CA THR A 73 -3.83 3.68 3.56
C THR A 73 -4.34 4.95 4.20
N HIS A 74 -5.51 5.42 3.78
CA HIS A 74 -6.22 6.46 4.52
C HIS A 74 -6.40 5.98 5.97
N PRO A 75 -6.01 6.77 6.99
CA PRO A 75 -6.26 6.37 8.37
C PRO A 75 -7.77 6.34 8.59
N ASP A 76 -8.32 5.16 8.84
CA ASP A 76 -9.65 5.05 9.45
C ASP A 76 -9.60 5.67 10.86
N TYR A 77 -10.76 5.90 11.49
CA TYR A 77 -10.83 6.43 12.87
C TYR A 77 -10.04 5.61 13.90
N ASN A 78 -9.69 4.35 13.57
CA ASN A 78 -8.71 3.55 14.30
C ASN A 78 -7.31 3.79 13.70
N LEU A 79 -6.39 4.33 14.50
CA LEU A 79 -4.97 4.62 14.22
C LEU A 79 -4.10 3.44 13.71
N SER A 80 -4.71 2.32 13.32
CA SER A 80 -4.02 1.14 12.81
C SER A 80 -3.45 1.38 11.41
N ASN A 81 -2.14 1.25 11.25
CA ASN A 81 -1.50 1.24 9.94
C ASN A 81 -1.91 -0.04 9.18
N ASN A 82 -2.97 0.04 8.36
CA ASN A 82 -3.57 -1.12 7.68
C ASN A 82 -2.57 -1.87 6.79
N LEU A 83 -1.70 -1.15 6.05
CA LEU A 83 -0.63 -1.75 5.25
C LEU A 83 0.44 -2.43 6.12
N LEU A 84 0.93 -1.75 7.16
CA LEU A 84 1.97 -2.30 8.06
C LEU A 84 1.46 -3.46 8.92
N SER A 85 0.16 -3.74 8.89
CA SER A 85 -0.46 -4.88 9.55
C SER A 85 -0.58 -6.12 8.63
N LEU A 86 -0.29 -6.01 7.32
CA LEU A 86 -0.42 -7.11 6.36
C LEU A 86 0.77 -8.07 6.38
N PRO A 87 0.61 -9.38 6.17
CA PRO A 87 1.75 -10.31 6.18
C PRO A 87 2.84 -9.93 5.17
N GLU A 88 4.05 -10.47 5.39
CA GLU A 88 5.14 -10.35 4.44
C GLU A 88 4.79 -11.08 3.13
N CYS A 89 5.11 -10.46 1.99
CA CYS A 89 4.98 -11.16 0.71
C CYS A 89 5.96 -12.32 0.61
N LYS A 90 5.48 -13.44 0.07
CA LYS A 90 6.28 -14.63 -0.24
C LYS A 90 6.86 -14.56 -1.64
#